data_AF-A0A7W0WTE2-F1
#
_entry.id   AF-A0A7W0WTE2-F1
#
_cell.length_a   1.000
_cell.length_b   1.000
_cell.length_c   1.000
_cell.angle_alpha   90.00
_cell.angle_beta   90.00
_cell.angle_gamma   90.00
#
_symmetry.space_group_name_H-M   'P 1'
#
loop_
_entity.id
_entity.type
_entity.pdbx_description
1 polymer ?
#
loop_
_entity_poly.entity_id
_entity_poly.type
_entity_poly.pdbx_seq_one_letter_code
_entity_poly.pdbx_strand_id
1 'polypeptide(L)'
;MARATKADEPEFILNAREPGLGVGILVKKDAERRTYRFVNEERSFKEAYCQLYIKEAMHVAPEIKAKLKPAKVVVGPVAPLATNAELEAQICAKPDEPGPYLVYADWLLQRQDPRGNLITVQSQLADAPRKKELLEAEKKLLDAHRAYFVPPALDEALRLPKRGTGARCEVTWNHGFFAHVRLAKNATPSAQDLDLDVVAQSVLAHPSAKFLRSVTLGPLGTKEYSYVPIIAAIAKSRHPLLDELHIGDFTPGDIELTSTRAGNVTGLFRGAPAMRRLTVKAGMVRFDGKIGHDNLRELSVTTVQLAPEHMRWLFEAKLPALETLSLVTEGLVFEDAQLVKLTEGFLWPALRHLVLRGVRGTQALVEALLDSPLTARLESIDLGVAPAALKKLVARHPQLAVRDGSERKRFQITESQVVRKSPDKESMAAARKIARADKWLALGYDQGRDRVWGEYEGRDHYYVFAQLRGARDVGCDCGSPKDPCKHALALLLLAANQHDFPEANVPEALVRNASQERPTYARDEYDW
;
A
#
# COMPACT_ATOMS: atom_id res chain seq x y z
N MET A 1 -27.00 43.29 29.09
CA MET A 1 -26.43 41.95 29.28
C MET A 1 -25.88 41.48 27.94
N ALA A 2 -24.57 41.55 27.75
CA ALA A 2 -23.91 41.23 26.48
C ALA A 2 -23.79 39.71 26.30
N ARG A 3 -24.12 39.22 25.09
CA ARG A 3 -23.87 37.85 24.64
C ARG A 3 -22.38 37.54 24.75
N ALA A 4 -22.01 36.53 25.52
CA ALA A 4 -20.67 35.97 25.52
C ALA A 4 -20.39 35.35 24.14
N THR A 5 -19.45 35.93 23.42
CA THR A 5 -18.83 35.35 22.24
C THR A 5 -18.18 34.01 22.61
N LYS A 6 -18.30 33.02 21.71
CA LYS A 6 -17.59 31.74 21.79
C LYS A 6 -16.09 32.07 21.76
N ALA A 7 -15.45 32.17 22.91
CA ALA A 7 -14.01 32.39 22.98
C ALA A 7 -13.32 31.13 22.45
N ASP A 8 -12.42 31.29 21.48
CA ASP A 8 -11.54 30.22 21.02
C ASP A 8 -10.79 29.63 22.23
N GLU A 9 -10.70 28.30 22.30
CA GLU A 9 -9.98 27.66 23.39
C GLU A 9 -8.48 27.98 23.26
N PRO A 10 -7.82 28.41 24.35
CA PRO A 10 -6.41 28.81 24.30
C PRO A 10 -5.52 27.65 23.85
N GLU A 11 -4.63 27.93 22.90
CA GLU A 11 -3.71 26.95 22.30
C GLU A 11 -2.80 26.30 23.35
N PHE A 12 -2.29 27.11 24.29
CA PHE A 12 -1.45 26.68 25.40
C PHE A 12 -2.01 27.17 26.73
N ILE A 13 -1.90 26.35 27.76
CA ILE A 13 -2.42 26.66 29.09
C ILE A 13 -1.40 26.48 30.21
N LEU A 14 -1.69 27.10 31.34
CA LEU A 14 -1.06 26.89 32.63
C LEU A 14 -2.12 26.46 33.66
N ASN A 15 -1.71 25.59 34.58
CA ASN A 15 -2.53 25.27 35.74
C ASN A 15 -2.12 26.16 36.93
N ALA A 16 -2.99 27.10 37.32
CA ALA A 16 -2.77 28.03 38.42
C ALA A 16 -2.67 27.34 39.80
N ARG A 17 -3.24 26.13 39.95
CA ARG A 17 -3.18 25.35 41.19
C ARG A 17 -1.92 24.50 41.29
N GLU A 18 -1.39 24.07 40.14
CA GLU A 18 -0.21 23.21 40.05
C GLU A 18 0.80 23.80 39.05
N PRO A 19 1.50 24.90 39.40
CA PRO A 19 2.44 25.55 38.48
C PRO A 19 3.58 24.65 38.00
N GLY A 20 3.94 23.63 38.80
CA GLY A 20 5.00 22.67 38.48
C GLY A 20 4.72 21.76 37.28
N LEU A 21 3.48 21.67 36.81
CA LEU A 21 3.13 20.97 35.57
C LEU A 21 3.67 21.69 34.32
N GLY A 22 3.94 23.00 34.45
CA GLY A 22 4.40 23.83 33.34
C GLY A 22 3.29 24.09 32.30
N VAL A 23 3.70 24.34 31.06
CA VAL A 23 2.78 24.58 29.94
C VAL A 23 2.14 23.26 29.51
N GLY A 24 0.84 23.31 29.24
CA GLY A 24 0.08 22.17 28.73
C GLY A 24 -0.73 22.51 27.48
N ILE A 25 -1.19 21.48 26.78
CA ILE A 25 -2.05 21.58 25.61
C ILE A 25 -3.25 20.65 25.72
N LEU A 26 -4.43 21.11 25.29
CA LEU A 26 -5.64 20.28 25.33
C LEU A 26 -5.51 19.13 24.34
N VAL A 27 -5.71 17.90 24.82
CA VAL A 27 -5.64 16.68 23.98
C VAL A 27 -6.98 15.96 23.88
N LYS A 28 -7.84 16.09 24.89
CA LYS A 28 -9.17 15.48 24.90
C LYS A 28 -10.14 16.31 25.74
N LYS A 29 -11.39 16.41 25.29
CA LYS A 29 -12.49 17.04 26.01
C LYS A 29 -13.74 16.17 25.90
N ASP A 30 -14.37 15.90 27.03
CA ASP A 30 -15.71 15.29 27.11
C ASP A 30 -16.61 16.15 28.01
N ALA A 31 -17.84 15.69 28.26
CA ALA A 31 -18.83 16.47 29.01
C ALA A 31 -18.45 16.71 30.48
N GLU A 32 -17.58 15.88 31.06
CA GLU A 32 -17.24 15.91 32.49
C GLU A 32 -15.78 16.31 32.75
N ARG A 33 -14.88 16.12 31.77
CA ARG A 33 -13.43 16.26 31.97
C ARG A 33 -12.71 16.85 30.74
N ARG A 34 -11.60 17.53 31.02
CA ARG A 34 -10.57 17.92 30.04
C ARG A 34 -9.26 17.26 30.38
N THR A 35 -8.63 16.64 29.39
CA THR A 35 -7.28 16.08 29.49
C THR A 35 -6.30 17.00 28.78
N TYR A 36 -5.25 17.39 29.49
CA TYR A 36 -4.16 18.20 28.98
C TYR A 36 -2.87 17.39 29.00
N ARG A 37 -2.07 17.54 27.95
CA ARG A 37 -0.71 17.02 27.87
C ARG A 37 0.26 18.13 28.27
N PHE A 38 1.04 17.86 29.31
CA PHE A 38 2.19 18.65 29.75
C PHE A 38 3.47 17.98 29.27
N VAL A 39 4.63 18.63 29.44
CA VAL A 39 5.90 18.15 28.86
C VAL A 39 6.27 16.74 29.36
N ASN A 40 5.93 16.43 30.61
CA ASN A 40 6.34 15.18 31.26
C ASN A 40 5.17 14.21 31.55
N GLU A 41 3.92 14.65 31.42
CA GLU A 41 2.75 13.84 31.80
C GLU A 41 1.45 14.31 31.15
N GLU A 42 0.42 13.46 31.15
CA GLU A 42 -0.96 13.86 30.84
C GLU A 42 -1.81 13.91 32.11
N ARG A 43 -2.65 14.94 32.24
CA ARG A 43 -3.52 15.14 33.41
C ARG A 43 -4.94 15.46 32.99
N SER A 44 -5.90 14.85 33.70
CA SER A 44 -7.33 15.06 33.47
C SER A 44 -7.98 15.81 34.62
N PHE A 45 -8.61 16.94 34.32
CA PHE A 45 -9.33 17.79 35.26
C PHE A 45 -10.83 17.74 34.99
N LYS A 46 -11.67 17.92 36.02
CA LYS A 46 -13.12 18.01 35.82
C LYS A 46 -13.45 19.36 35.16
N GLU A 47 -14.36 19.35 34.20
CA GLU A 47 -14.77 20.53 33.40
C GLU A 47 -15.12 21.72 34.28
N ALA A 48 -15.90 21.49 35.35
CA ALA A 48 -16.32 22.52 36.30
C ALA A 48 -15.16 23.28 36.98
N TYR A 49 -13.98 22.66 37.09
CA TYR A 49 -12.80 23.26 37.71
C TYR A 49 -11.83 23.87 36.69
N CYS A 50 -11.99 23.56 35.40
CA CYS A 50 -11.09 24.07 34.37
C CYS A 50 -11.16 25.60 34.26
N GLN A 51 -12.35 26.20 34.40
CA GLN A 51 -12.51 27.66 34.35
C GLN A 51 -11.79 28.40 35.50
N LEU A 52 -11.66 27.74 36.65
CA LEU A 52 -11.00 28.30 37.82
C LEU A 52 -9.48 28.25 37.70
N TYR A 53 -8.93 27.10 37.30
CA TYR A 53 -7.50 26.83 37.43
C TYR A 53 -6.73 26.79 36.11
N ILE A 54 -7.38 26.60 34.97
CA ILE A 54 -6.71 26.58 33.67
C ILE A 54 -6.73 27.99 33.09
N LYS A 55 -5.54 28.56 32.89
CA LYS A 55 -5.34 29.90 32.34
C LYS A 55 -4.56 29.83 31.05
N GLU A 56 -4.77 30.80 30.16
CA GLU A 56 -4.02 30.91 28.91
C GLU A 56 -2.53 31.20 29.19
N ALA A 57 -1.66 30.48 28.49
CA ALA A 57 -0.22 30.71 28.52
C ALA A 57 0.16 31.74 27.43
N MET A 58 0.24 33.02 27.80
CA MET A 58 0.49 34.10 26.84
C MET A 58 1.90 34.05 26.20
N HIS A 59 2.86 33.41 26.86
CA HIS A 59 4.25 33.31 26.39
C HIS A 59 4.75 31.89 26.59
N VAL A 60 5.04 31.19 25.48
CA VAL A 60 5.55 29.81 25.49
C VAL A 60 6.84 29.75 24.69
N ALA A 61 7.91 29.27 25.32
CA ALA A 61 9.20 29.13 24.68
C ALA A 61 9.13 28.18 23.46
N PRO A 62 9.85 28.47 22.36
CA PRO A 62 9.83 27.63 21.15
C PRO A 62 10.14 26.15 21.41
N GLU A 63 11.07 25.87 22.32
CA GLU A 63 11.45 24.51 22.72
C GLU A 63 10.30 23.74 23.40
N ILE A 64 9.47 24.44 24.17
CA ILE A 64 8.30 23.86 24.84
C ILE A 64 7.18 23.65 23.83
N LYS A 65 6.96 24.59 22.89
CA LYS A 65 6.02 24.41 21.77
C LYS A 65 6.36 23.20 20.90
N ALA A 66 7.65 22.97 20.63
CA ALA A 66 8.11 21.81 19.87
C ALA A 66 7.83 20.47 20.58
N LYS A 67 7.89 20.45 21.92
CA LYS A 67 7.59 19.27 22.75
C LYS A 67 6.10 19.05 22.95
N LEU A 68 5.32 20.13 23.00
CA LEU A 68 3.86 20.12 23.16
C LEU A 68 3.20 20.36 21.81
N LYS A 69 3.20 19.33 20.94
CA LYS A 69 2.48 19.43 19.67
C LYS A 69 0.98 19.57 19.94
N PRO A 70 0.28 20.61 19.42
CA PRO A 70 -1.17 20.65 19.42
C PRO A 70 -1.70 19.33 18.87
N ALA A 71 -2.79 18.83 19.46
CA ALA A 71 -3.61 17.87 18.75
C ALA A 71 -4.01 18.56 17.44
N LYS A 72 -3.43 18.14 16.31
CA LYS A 72 -3.88 18.60 14.99
C LYS A 72 -5.37 18.33 14.99
N VAL A 73 -6.16 19.41 14.98
CA VAL A 73 -7.61 19.31 14.89
C VAL A 73 -7.87 18.55 13.61
N VAL A 74 -8.35 17.31 13.75
CA VAL A 74 -8.95 16.58 12.64
C VAL A 74 -10.19 17.38 12.31
N VAL A 75 -10.07 18.31 11.36
CA VAL A 75 -11.24 18.93 10.74
C VAL A 75 -12.04 17.76 10.20
N GLY A 76 -13.21 17.53 10.80
CA GLY A 76 -14.07 16.41 10.43
C GLY A 76 -14.31 16.41 8.92
N PRO A 77 -14.54 15.23 8.31
CA PRO A 77 -14.72 15.15 6.87
C PRO A 77 -15.82 16.11 6.42
N VAL A 78 -15.61 16.78 5.29
CA VAL A 78 -16.70 17.48 4.61
C VAL A 78 -17.79 16.43 4.35
N ALA A 79 -18.97 16.63 4.94
CA ALA A 79 -20.07 15.71 4.72
C ALA A 79 -20.40 15.69 3.22
N PRO A 80 -20.67 14.51 2.62
CA PRO A 80 -21.10 14.45 1.22
C PRO A 80 -22.37 15.27 1.05
N LEU A 81 -22.49 16.01 -0.06
CA LEU A 81 -23.68 16.85 -0.29
C LEU A 81 -24.94 16.00 -0.47
N ALA A 82 -24.77 14.79 -1.00
CA ALA A 82 -25.83 13.80 -1.11
C ALA A 82 -25.31 12.37 -0.95
N THR A 83 -26.15 11.46 -0.42
CA THR A 83 -25.85 10.01 -0.34
C THR A 83 -27.08 9.17 -0.67
N ASN A 84 -26.87 8.00 -1.30
CA ASN A 84 -27.92 7.03 -1.57
C ASN A 84 -27.44 5.62 -1.23
N ALA A 85 -27.91 5.07 -0.11
CA ALA A 85 -27.46 3.78 0.40
C ALA A 85 -27.74 2.61 -0.55
N GLU A 86 -28.83 2.66 -1.32
CA GLU A 86 -29.18 1.60 -2.27
C GLU A 86 -28.23 1.58 -3.47
N LEU A 87 -27.96 2.75 -4.07
CA LEU A 87 -27.01 2.88 -5.18
C LEU A 87 -25.58 2.59 -4.74
N GLU A 88 -25.21 2.99 -3.52
CA GLU A 88 -23.92 2.65 -2.94
C GLU A 88 -23.78 1.15 -2.67
N ALA A 89 -24.85 0.46 -2.28
CA ALA A 89 -24.84 -1.00 -2.14
C ALA A 89 -24.65 -1.71 -3.49
N GLN A 90 -25.20 -1.16 -4.58
CA GLN A 90 -24.95 -1.67 -5.94
C GLN A 90 -23.48 -1.53 -6.34
N ILE A 91 -22.84 -0.41 -6.01
CA ILE A 91 -21.39 -0.22 -6.18
C ILE A 91 -20.62 -1.25 -5.36
N CYS A 92 -20.98 -1.46 -4.08
CA CYS A 92 -20.33 -2.48 -3.25
C CYS A 92 -20.46 -3.90 -3.80
N ALA A 93 -21.58 -4.23 -4.46
CA ALA A 93 -21.79 -5.54 -5.05
C ALA A 93 -20.96 -5.75 -6.33
N LYS A 94 -20.75 -4.69 -7.12
CA LYS A 94 -20.06 -4.70 -8.41
C LYS A 94 -19.05 -3.54 -8.52
N PRO A 95 -18.00 -3.53 -7.67
CA PRO A 95 -17.10 -2.39 -7.55
C PRO A 95 -16.14 -2.21 -8.73
N ASP A 96 -16.03 -3.23 -9.59
CA ASP A 96 -15.16 -3.21 -10.78
C ASP A 96 -15.96 -2.88 -12.06
N GLU A 97 -17.30 -2.77 -11.98
CA GLU A 97 -18.16 -2.41 -13.11
C GLU A 97 -18.44 -0.89 -13.11
N PRO A 98 -18.32 -0.18 -14.24
CA PRO A 98 -18.60 1.25 -14.29
C PRO A 98 -20.09 1.59 -14.15
N GLY A 99 -20.99 0.67 -14.54
CA GLY A 99 -22.44 0.89 -14.57
C GLY A 99 -23.04 1.40 -13.25
N PRO A 100 -22.83 0.70 -12.12
CA PRO A 100 -23.29 1.18 -10.80
C PRO A 100 -22.81 2.59 -10.44
N TYR A 101 -21.57 2.94 -10.79
CA TYR A 101 -21.02 4.28 -10.54
C TYR A 101 -21.74 5.33 -11.40
N LEU A 102 -22.00 5.05 -12.68
CA LEU A 102 -22.70 5.98 -13.57
C LEU A 102 -24.15 6.23 -13.12
N VAL A 103 -24.88 5.19 -12.69
CA VAL A 103 -26.23 5.36 -12.12
C VAL A 103 -26.18 6.24 -10.87
N TYR A 104 -25.16 6.05 -10.02
CA TYR A 104 -24.98 6.91 -8.86
C TYR A 104 -24.59 8.35 -9.25
N ALA A 105 -23.78 8.51 -10.30
CA ALA A 105 -23.39 9.81 -10.82
C ALA A 105 -24.61 10.61 -11.29
N ASP A 106 -25.51 10.01 -12.07
CA ASP A 106 -26.74 10.67 -12.53
C ASP A 106 -27.60 11.16 -11.36
N TRP A 107 -27.73 10.34 -10.31
CA TRP A 107 -28.46 10.69 -9.10
C TRP A 107 -27.81 11.84 -8.32
N LEU A 108 -26.47 11.87 -8.27
CA LEU A 108 -25.66 12.92 -7.65
C LEU A 108 -25.74 14.25 -8.43
N LEU A 109 -25.75 14.18 -9.76
CA LEU A 109 -25.87 15.34 -10.64
C LEU A 109 -27.20 16.08 -10.44
N GLN A 110 -28.31 15.35 -10.27
CA GLN A 110 -29.62 15.95 -9.94
C GLN A 110 -29.62 16.74 -8.63
N ARG A 111 -28.66 16.43 -7.73
CA ARG A 111 -28.49 17.09 -6.42
C ARG A 111 -27.33 18.08 -6.41
N GLN A 112 -26.76 18.39 -7.57
CA GLN A 112 -25.64 19.31 -7.74
C GLN A 112 -24.39 18.90 -6.94
N ASP A 113 -24.23 17.60 -6.68
CA ASP A 113 -23.02 17.09 -6.03
C ASP A 113 -21.88 17.00 -7.06
N PRO A 114 -20.74 17.67 -6.84
CA PRO A 114 -19.64 17.71 -7.81
C PRO A 114 -19.04 16.33 -8.07
N ARG A 115 -19.25 15.35 -7.18
CA ARG A 115 -18.81 13.97 -7.39
C ARG A 115 -19.48 13.32 -8.59
N GLY A 116 -20.73 13.65 -8.90
CA GLY A 116 -21.41 13.14 -10.10
C GLY A 116 -20.67 13.51 -11.39
N ASN A 117 -20.19 14.76 -11.48
CA ASN A 117 -19.36 15.20 -12.61
C ASN A 117 -18.02 14.45 -12.65
N LEU A 118 -17.36 14.29 -11.50
CA LEU A 118 -16.08 13.59 -11.42
C LEU A 118 -16.20 12.12 -11.84
N ILE A 119 -17.23 11.40 -11.37
CA ILE A 119 -17.50 10.01 -11.78
C ILE A 119 -17.69 9.93 -13.30
N THR A 120 -18.50 10.82 -13.86
CA THR A 120 -18.80 10.84 -15.30
C THR A 120 -17.53 11.05 -16.13
N VAL A 121 -16.73 12.05 -15.77
CA VAL A 121 -15.46 12.34 -16.47
C VAL A 121 -14.47 11.18 -16.33
N GLN A 122 -14.30 10.63 -15.13
CA GLN A 122 -13.37 9.51 -14.91
C GLN A 122 -13.83 8.22 -15.59
N SER A 123 -15.14 7.98 -15.69
CA SER A 123 -15.67 6.85 -16.48
C SER A 123 -15.36 7.01 -17.97
N GLN A 124 -15.52 8.21 -18.52
CA GLN A 124 -15.17 8.47 -19.91
C GLN A 124 -13.65 8.43 -20.15
N LEU A 125 -12.85 8.82 -19.17
CA LEU A 125 -11.39 8.67 -19.21
C LEU A 125 -10.96 7.19 -19.16
N ALA A 126 -11.71 6.31 -18.51
CA ALA A 126 -11.42 4.88 -18.56
C ALA A 126 -11.51 4.33 -20.00
N ASP A 127 -12.50 4.78 -20.77
CA ASP A 127 -12.67 4.41 -22.18
C ASP A 127 -11.73 5.20 -23.12
N ALA A 128 -11.41 6.45 -22.77
CA ALA A 128 -10.58 7.34 -23.57
C ALA A 128 -9.50 8.08 -22.73
N PRO A 129 -8.44 7.38 -22.25
CA PRO A 129 -7.50 7.91 -21.25
C PRO A 129 -6.72 9.15 -21.66
N ARG A 130 -6.61 9.41 -22.97
CA ARG A 130 -5.79 10.50 -23.54
C ARG A 130 -6.61 11.66 -24.10
N LYS A 131 -7.94 11.64 -23.91
CA LYS A 131 -8.80 12.72 -24.39
C LYS A 131 -8.51 13.98 -23.59
N LYS A 132 -7.79 14.92 -24.20
CA LYS A 132 -7.29 16.14 -23.54
C LYS A 132 -8.40 16.95 -22.89
N GLU A 133 -9.58 17.03 -23.51
CA GLU A 133 -10.70 17.76 -22.92
C GLU A 133 -11.16 17.13 -21.60
N LEU A 134 -11.13 15.79 -21.50
CA LEU A 134 -11.53 15.09 -20.28
C LEU A 134 -10.46 15.20 -19.17
N LEU A 135 -9.18 15.12 -19.52
CA LEU A 135 -8.08 15.33 -18.57
C LEU A 135 -8.10 16.75 -17.98
N GLU A 136 -8.34 17.76 -18.82
CA GLU A 136 -8.47 19.14 -18.35
C GLU A 136 -9.75 19.35 -17.53
N ALA A 137 -10.86 18.72 -17.91
CA ALA A 137 -12.11 18.75 -17.15
C ALA A 137 -11.95 18.09 -15.78
N GLU A 138 -11.30 16.93 -15.69
CA GLU A 138 -10.99 16.24 -14.44
C GLU A 138 -10.14 17.12 -13.52
N LYS A 139 -9.03 17.64 -14.05
CA LYS A 139 -8.13 18.52 -13.31
C LYS A 139 -8.87 19.76 -12.79
N LYS A 140 -9.65 20.41 -13.64
CA LYS A 140 -10.46 21.59 -13.26
C LYS A 140 -11.45 21.26 -12.15
N LEU A 141 -12.12 20.11 -12.21
CA LEU A 141 -13.05 19.66 -11.16
C LEU A 141 -12.32 19.39 -9.83
N LEU A 142 -11.20 18.67 -9.87
CA LEU A 142 -10.40 18.36 -8.69
C LEU A 142 -9.81 19.61 -8.05
N ASP A 143 -9.35 20.59 -8.84
CA ASP A 143 -8.81 21.84 -8.33
C ASP A 143 -9.92 22.75 -7.77
N ALA A 144 -11.07 22.87 -8.46
CA ALA A 144 -12.19 23.69 -8.02
C ALA A 144 -12.85 23.17 -6.73
N HIS A 145 -12.85 21.86 -6.52
CA HIS A 145 -13.49 21.20 -5.38
C HIS A 145 -12.49 20.42 -4.52
N ARG A 146 -11.24 20.87 -4.45
CA ARG A 146 -10.14 20.14 -3.80
C ARG A 146 -10.44 19.72 -2.36
N ALA A 147 -10.95 20.65 -1.55
CA ALA A 147 -11.29 20.39 -0.15
C ALA A 147 -12.50 19.45 0.03
N TYR A 148 -13.32 19.28 -1.01
CA TYR A 148 -14.45 18.34 -1.03
C TYR A 148 -14.01 16.91 -1.38
N PHE A 149 -12.99 16.80 -2.25
CA PHE A 149 -12.52 15.51 -2.75
C PHE A 149 -11.36 14.91 -1.95
N VAL A 150 -10.50 15.75 -1.36
CA VAL A 150 -9.29 15.33 -0.66
C VAL A 150 -9.24 16.00 0.71
N PRO A 151 -9.07 15.24 1.81
CA PRO A 151 -8.97 15.83 3.14
C PRO A 151 -7.70 16.70 3.23
N PRO A 152 -7.74 17.84 3.96
CA PRO A 152 -6.64 18.80 3.98
C PRO A 152 -5.27 18.21 4.34
N ALA A 153 -5.22 17.25 5.28
CA ALA A 153 -3.97 16.61 5.69
C ALA A 153 -3.34 15.77 4.56
N LEU A 154 -4.16 15.04 3.80
CA LEU A 154 -3.70 14.31 2.62
C LEU A 154 -3.31 15.29 1.50
N ASP A 155 -4.07 16.37 1.32
CA ASP A 155 -3.80 17.38 0.31
C ASP A 155 -2.42 18.05 0.51
N GLU A 156 -2.08 18.37 1.76
CA GLU A 156 -0.73 18.83 2.15
C GLU A 156 0.32 17.79 1.77
N ALA A 157 0.10 16.51 2.11
CA ALA A 157 1.00 15.41 1.78
C ALA A 157 1.24 15.27 0.26
N LEU A 158 0.18 15.39 -0.54
CA LEU A 158 0.23 15.24 -2.00
C LEU A 158 0.90 16.43 -2.71
N ARG A 159 0.94 17.61 -2.09
CA ARG A 159 1.62 18.80 -2.62
C ARG A 159 3.13 18.84 -2.36
N LEU A 160 3.64 17.95 -1.50
CA LEU A 160 5.07 17.93 -1.20
C LEU A 160 5.88 17.74 -2.49
N PRO A 161 6.94 18.55 -2.70
CA PRO A 161 7.65 18.57 -3.95
C PRO A 161 8.27 17.20 -4.26
N LYS A 162 8.16 16.79 -5.53
CA LYS A 162 8.79 15.59 -6.08
C LYS A 162 10.31 15.78 -6.19
N ARG A 163 11.03 15.91 -5.08
CA ARG A 163 12.50 15.97 -5.04
C ARG A 163 13.04 14.66 -4.47
N GLY A 164 13.85 13.96 -5.27
CA GLY A 164 14.40 12.64 -4.93
C GLY A 164 13.49 11.46 -5.30
N THR A 165 14.02 10.25 -5.21
CA THR A 165 13.33 8.97 -5.52
C THR A 165 12.53 8.42 -4.33
N GLY A 166 12.09 9.29 -3.42
CA GLY A 166 11.68 8.90 -2.07
C GLY A 166 10.22 8.48 -1.90
N ALA A 167 9.98 7.73 -0.83
CA ALA A 167 8.66 7.38 -0.30
C ALA A 167 7.76 8.62 -0.11
N ARG A 168 6.52 8.53 -0.61
CA ARG A 168 5.53 9.61 -0.53
C ARG A 168 4.11 9.08 -0.45
N CYS A 169 3.17 9.97 -0.13
CA CYS A 169 1.76 9.68 -0.21
C CYS A 169 1.30 9.70 -1.67
N GLU A 170 0.45 8.73 -2.04
CA GLU A 170 -0.11 8.61 -3.38
C GLU A 170 -1.56 8.17 -3.27
N VAL A 171 -2.37 8.57 -4.25
CA VAL A 171 -3.77 8.21 -4.35
C VAL A 171 -4.06 7.81 -5.79
N THR A 172 -4.64 6.62 -5.95
CA THR A 172 -5.22 6.19 -7.23
C THR A 172 -6.73 6.29 -7.12
N TRP A 173 -7.35 6.91 -8.13
CA TRP A 173 -8.78 7.09 -8.21
C TRP A 173 -9.45 5.95 -8.97
N ASN A 174 -10.67 5.63 -8.59
CA ASN A 174 -11.60 4.82 -9.38
C ASN A 174 -12.97 5.48 -9.31
N HIS A 175 -13.47 5.94 -10.46
CA HIS A 175 -14.81 6.52 -10.63
C HIS A 175 -15.23 7.46 -9.48
N GLY A 176 -14.50 8.54 -9.27
CA GLY A 176 -14.80 9.59 -8.30
C GLY A 176 -14.46 9.26 -6.84
N PHE A 177 -13.89 8.09 -6.56
CA PHE A 177 -13.48 7.65 -5.22
C PHE A 177 -12.01 7.22 -5.20
N PHE A 178 -11.41 7.15 -4.03
CA PHE A 178 -10.09 6.55 -3.84
C PHE A 178 -10.20 5.03 -3.98
N ALA A 179 -9.44 4.45 -4.90
CA ALA A 179 -9.29 3.01 -5.02
C ALA A 179 -8.09 2.53 -4.20
N HIS A 180 -6.95 3.22 -4.33
CA HIS A 180 -5.72 2.93 -3.61
C HIS A 180 -5.22 4.17 -2.87
N VAL A 181 -4.74 3.99 -1.65
CA VAL A 181 -4.00 5.02 -0.93
C VAL A 181 -2.68 4.46 -0.42
N ARG A 182 -1.59 5.08 -0.85
CA ARG A 182 -0.27 4.88 -0.26
C ARG A 182 -0.01 5.98 0.75
N LEU A 183 0.36 5.62 1.97
CA LEU A 183 0.80 6.53 3.02
C LEU A 183 2.27 6.28 3.30
N ALA A 184 3.10 7.22 2.86
CA ALA A 184 4.53 7.17 3.12
C ALA A 184 5.12 8.58 3.08
N LYS A 185 6.28 8.75 3.70
CA LYS A 185 7.07 9.96 3.63
C LYS A 185 8.56 9.65 3.73
N ASN A 186 9.36 10.47 3.06
CA ASN A 186 10.80 10.43 3.14
C ASN A 186 11.29 11.23 4.38
N ALA A 187 12.56 11.09 4.72
CA ALA A 187 13.20 11.83 5.81
C ALA A 187 13.62 13.26 5.41
N THR A 188 12.89 13.93 4.52
CA THR A 188 13.23 15.30 4.10
C THR A 188 12.70 16.34 5.08
N PRO A 189 13.34 17.53 5.18
CA PRO A 189 12.83 18.63 6.01
C PRO A 189 11.40 19.01 5.66
N SER A 190 11.04 19.02 4.37
CA SER A 190 9.68 19.33 3.90
C SER A 190 8.62 18.31 4.35
N ALA A 191 9.01 17.08 4.66
CA ALA A 191 8.09 16.03 5.11
C ALA A 191 8.12 15.84 6.65
N GLN A 192 8.95 16.61 7.36
CA GLN A 192 9.17 16.43 8.80
C GLN A 192 7.87 16.65 9.60
N ASP A 193 7.10 17.66 9.23
CA ASP A 193 5.86 18.06 9.93
C ASP A 193 4.61 17.27 9.48
N LEU A 194 4.76 16.42 8.46
CA LEU A 194 3.67 15.58 8.00
C LEU A 194 3.40 14.47 9.01
N ASP A 195 2.19 14.48 9.58
CA ASP A 195 1.75 13.47 10.54
C ASP A 195 0.90 12.42 9.81
N LEU A 196 1.51 11.28 9.47
CA LEU A 196 0.84 10.24 8.71
C LEU A 196 -0.28 9.54 9.48
N ASP A 197 -0.30 9.63 10.81
CA ASP A 197 -1.40 9.10 11.62
C ASP A 197 -2.66 9.95 11.43
N VAL A 198 -2.48 11.28 11.42
CA VAL A 198 -3.55 12.24 11.13
C VAL A 198 -4.02 12.11 9.68
N VAL A 199 -3.08 11.98 8.73
CA VAL A 199 -3.42 11.74 7.32
C VAL A 199 -4.25 10.47 7.20
N ALA A 200 -3.80 9.35 7.76
CA ALA A 200 -4.51 8.07 7.71
C ALA A 200 -5.93 8.19 8.26
N GLN A 201 -6.09 8.76 9.46
CA GLN A 201 -7.41 8.94 10.08
C GLN A 201 -8.33 9.82 9.22
N SER A 202 -7.79 10.91 8.67
CA SER A 202 -8.56 11.82 7.82
C SER A 202 -9.01 11.15 6.52
N VAL A 203 -8.14 10.36 5.90
CA VAL A 203 -8.45 9.61 4.67
C VAL A 203 -9.49 8.54 4.93
N LEU A 204 -9.29 7.71 5.96
CA LEU A 204 -10.17 6.60 6.28
C LEU A 204 -11.59 7.06 6.65
N ALA A 205 -11.74 8.27 7.18
CA ALA A 205 -13.04 8.88 7.50
C ALA A 205 -13.66 9.65 6.32
N HIS A 206 -12.91 9.89 5.23
CA HIS A 206 -13.35 10.76 4.15
C HIS A 206 -14.36 10.06 3.22
N PRO A 207 -15.40 10.75 2.71
CA PRO A 207 -16.36 10.17 1.76
C PRO A 207 -15.71 9.65 0.48
N SER A 208 -14.60 10.24 0.03
CA SER A 208 -13.86 9.72 -1.11
C SER A 208 -13.22 8.35 -0.86
N ALA A 209 -12.99 7.94 0.39
CA ALA A 209 -12.47 6.61 0.73
C ALA A 209 -13.58 5.56 0.90
N LYS A 210 -14.85 5.88 0.65
CA LYS A 210 -15.98 4.99 0.92
C LYS A 210 -15.89 3.61 0.22
N PHE A 211 -15.29 3.58 -0.97
CA PHE A 211 -15.08 2.38 -1.76
C PHE A 211 -13.59 1.99 -1.87
N LEU A 212 -12.79 2.36 -0.86
CA LEU A 212 -11.36 2.09 -0.81
C LEU A 212 -11.07 0.58 -0.89
N ARG A 213 -10.21 0.19 -1.83
CA ARG A 213 -9.86 -1.20 -2.11
C ARG A 213 -8.54 -1.59 -1.47
N SER A 214 -7.56 -0.70 -1.47
CA SER A 214 -6.23 -1.04 -0.95
C SER A 214 -5.54 0.12 -0.23
N VAL A 215 -4.80 -0.24 0.82
CA VAL A 215 -3.95 0.69 1.58
C VAL A 215 -2.54 0.13 1.69
N THR A 216 -1.55 0.95 1.29
CA THR A 216 -0.13 0.64 1.46
C THR A 216 0.53 1.62 2.44
N LEU A 217 1.21 1.08 3.45
CA LEU A 217 2.00 1.85 4.42
C LEU A 217 3.48 1.67 4.09
N GLY A 218 4.12 2.73 3.61
CA GLY A 218 5.55 2.73 3.29
C GLY A 218 6.40 3.30 4.44
N PRO A 219 7.58 3.87 4.12
CA PRO A 219 8.41 4.58 5.09
C PRO A 219 7.69 5.74 5.78
N LEU A 220 7.95 5.97 7.07
CA LEU A 220 7.35 7.07 7.85
C LEU A 220 8.33 8.21 8.16
N GLY A 221 9.49 8.28 7.50
CA GLY A 221 10.46 9.39 7.57
C GLY A 221 11.19 9.61 8.90
N THR A 222 10.91 8.83 9.94
CA THR A 222 11.63 8.80 11.22
C THR A 222 12.76 7.76 11.23
N LYS A 223 13.59 7.72 12.28
CA LYS A 223 14.56 6.63 12.48
C LYS A 223 13.91 5.31 12.91
N GLU A 224 12.70 5.38 13.47
CA GLU A 224 11.90 4.24 13.90
C GLU A 224 10.47 4.36 13.37
N TYR A 225 9.93 3.32 12.75
CA TYR A 225 8.55 3.33 12.23
C TYR A 225 7.61 2.62 13.18
N SER A 226 6.57 3.31 13.61
CA SER A 226 5.44 2.70 14.30
C SER A 226 4.20 2.81 13.43
N TYR A 227 3.75 1.68 12.90
CA TYR A 227 2.50 1.58 12.13
C TYR A 227 1.27 1.40 13.04
N VAL A 228 1.47 1.22 14.35
CA VAL A 228 0.41 0.88 15.32
C VAL A 228 -0.80 1.82 15.26
N PRO A 229 -0.64 3.16 15.26
CA PRO A 229 -1.79 4.07 15.25
C PRO A 229 -2.59 3.97 13.94
N ILE A 230 -1.89 3.85 12.81
CA ILE A 230 -2.51 3.71 11.48
C ILE A 230 -3.25 2.37 11.37
N ILE A 231 -2.63 1.26 11.79
CA ILE A 231 -3.25 -0.07 11.80
C ILE A 231 -4.52 -0.07 12.68
N ALA A 232 -4.48 0.57 13.84
CA ALA A 232 -5.64 0.71 14.70
C ALA A 232 -6.77 1.54 14.04
N ALA A 233 -6.42 2.61 13.33
CA ALA A 233 -7.37 3.41 12.57
C ALA A 233 -8.02 2.59 11.43
N ILE A 234 -7.23 1.83 10.67
CA ILE A 234 -7.73 0.93 9.61
C ILE A 234 -8.70 -0.08 10.23
N ALA A 235 -8.29 -0.80 11.27
CA ALA A 235 -9.13 -1.79 11.94
C ALA A 235 -10.47 -1.22 12.45
N LYS A 236 -10.46 0.04 12.92
CA LYS A 236 -11.65 0.73 13.40
C LYS A 236 -12.57 1.20 12.28
N SER A 237 -12.02 1.56 11.12
CA SER A 237 -12.78 2.17 10.01
C SER A 237 -13.80 1.24 9.35
N ARG A 238 -13.54 -0.08 9.35
CA ARG A 238 -14.45 -1.10 8.80
C ARG A 238 -14.84 -0.88 7.34
N HIS A 239 -13.87 -0.50 6.50
CA HIS A 239 -14.10 -0.32 5.06
C HIS A 239 -14.59 -1.62 4.41
N PRO A 240 -15.77 -1.62 3.77
CA PRO A 240 -16.44 -2.85 3.34
C PRO A 240 -15.77 -3.52 2.13
N LEU A 241 -15.03 -2.75 1.32
CA LEU A 241 -14.39 -3.21 0.09
C LEU A 241 -12.86 -3.30 0.18
N LEU A 242 -12.29 -3.03 1.35
CA LEU A 242 -10.85 -3.08 1.56
C LEU A 242 -10.37 -4.53 1.43
N ASP A 243 -9.78 -4.85 0.28
CA ASP A 243 -9.38 -6.20 -0.11
C ASP A 243 -7.87 -6.44 0.07
N GLU A 244 -7.07 -5.38 0.12
CA GLU A 244 -5.61 -5.48 0.22
C GLU A 244 -5.03 -4.49 1.23
N LEU A 245 -4.19 -5.02 2.11
CA LEU A 245 -3.40 -4.27 3.06
C LEU A 245 -1.93 -4.64 2.94
N HIS A 246 -1.09 -3.66 2.61
CA HIS A 246 0.36 -3.81 2.59
C HIS A 246 0.99 -2.89 3.63
N ILE A 247 1.47 -3.47 4.71
CA ILE A 247 2.15 -2.78 5.79
C ILE A 247 3.65 -3.02 5.66
N GLY A 248 4.43 -1.95 5.61
CA GLY A 248 5.89 -2.03 5.56
C GLY A 248 6.46 -2.13 4.16
N ASP A 249 5.94 -1.34 3.22
CA ASP A 249 6.49 -1.27 1.86
C ASP A 249 7.76 -0.41 1.80
N PHE A 250 8.84 -0.95 2.36
CA PHE A 250 10.16 -0.34 2.43
C PHE A 250 11.27 -1.33 2.03
N THR A 251 12.37 -0.79 1.55
CA THR A 251 13.60 -1.53 1.24
C THR A 251 14.60 -1.43 2.40
N PRO A 252 15.63 -2.31 2.46
CA PRO A 252 16.70 -2.18 3.45
C PRO A 252 17.45 -0.84 3.40
N GLY A 253 17.38 -0.11 2.28
CA GLY A 253 17.95 1.23 2.16
C GLY A 253 17.10 2.33 2.80
N ASP A 254 15.81 2.07 3.06
CA ASP A 254 14.91 3.03 3.70
C ASP A 254 14.99 2.96 5.22
N ILE A 255 14.90 1.74 5.77
CA ILE A 255 14.96 1.48 7.21
C ILE A 255 15.36 0.01 7.48
N GLU A 256 16.06 -0.21 8.60
CA GLU A 256 16.29 -1.55 9.11
C GLU A 256 14.97 -2.16 9.61
N LEU A 257 14.74 -3.44 9.31
CA LEU A 257 13.52 -4.15 9.72
C LEU A 257 13.31 -4.08 11.24
N THR A 258 14.36 -4.25 12.03
CA THR A 258 14.38 -4.17 13.51
C THR A 258 13.86 -2.83 14.06
N SER A 259 13.99 -1.75 13.27
CA SER A 259 13.58 -0.40 13.64
C SER A 259 12.11 -0.11 13.32
N THR A 260 11.31 -1.14 13.03
CA THR A 260 9.89 -1.00 12.66
C THR A 260 8.97 -1.84 13.54
N ARG A 261 7.76 -1.33 13.79
CA ARG A 261 6.75 -1.96 14.64
C ARG A 261 5.37 -1.86 13.99
N ALA A 262 4.75 -3.00 13.73
CA ALA A 262 3.33 -3.10 13.38
C ALA A 262 2.45 -3.30 14.62
N GLY A 263 2.99 -3.92 15.68
CA GLY A 263 2.21 -4.25 16.88
C GLY A 263 1.17 -5.33 16.59
N ASN A 264 0.00 -5.25 17.24
CA ASN A 264 -1.06 -6.24 17.07
C ASN A 264 -1.90 -5.97 15.80
N VAL A 265 -1.83 -6.90 14.84
CA VAL A 265 -2.54 -6.82 13.55
C VAL A 265 -3.87 -7.58 13.54
N THR A 266 -4.24 -8.26 14.63
CA THR A 266 -5.43 -9.12 14.71
C THR A 266 -6.74 -8.35 14.45
N GLY A 267 -6.77 -7.06 14.80
CA GLY A 267 -7.92 -6.19 14.54
C GLY A 267 -8.27 -6.08 13.05
N LEU A 268 -7.28 -6.21 12.15
CA LEU A 268 -7.47 -6.08 10.70
C LEU A 268 -8.38 -7.18 10.14
N PHE A 269 -8.32 -8.40 10.69
CA PHE A 269 -9.16 -9.53 10.25
C PHE A 269 -10.65 -9.29 10.50
N ARG A 270 -11.03 -8.42 11.45
CA ARG A 270 -12.43 -8.02 11.65
C ARG A 270 -12.74 -6.66 11.04
N GLY A 271 -11.72 -5.82 10.89
CA GLY A 271 -11.82 -4.45 10.38
C GLY A 271 -11.84 -4.35 8.85
N ALA A 272 -11.55 -5.41 8.11
CA ALA A 272 -11.56 -5.41 6.66
C ALA A 272 -12.24 -6.70 6.14
N PRO A 273 -13.58 -6.79 6.12
CA PRO A 273 -14.30 -8.05 5.85
C PRO A 273 -14.10 -8.61 4.42
N ALA A 274 -13.76 -7.75 3.46
CA ALA A 274 -13.45 -8.14 2.09
C ALA A 274 -11.96 -8.49 1.87
N MET A 275 -11.12 -8.44 2.91
CA MET A 275 -9.67 -8.61 2.78
C MET A 275 -9.30 -9.97 2.19
N ARG A 276 -8.59 -9.93 1.07
CA ARG A 276 -8.02 -11.08 0.35
C ARG A 276 -6.52 -11.17 0.54
N ARG A 277 -5.82 -10.04 0.71
CA ARG A 277 -4.36 -10.00 0.88
C ARG A 277 -3.96 -9.16 2.08
N LEU A 278 -3.16 -9.75 2.98
CA LEU A 278 -2.50 -9.05 4.08
C LEU A 278 -1.00 -9.31 4.03
N THR A 279 -0.24 -8.27 3.75
CA THR A 279 1.23 -8.28 3.83
C THR A 279 1.67 -7.41 4.98
N VAL A 280 2.47 -7.96 5.89
CA VAL A 280 3.02 -7.25 7.05
C VAL A 280 4.53 -7.46 7.10
N LYS A 281 5.29 -6.40 6.83
CA LYS A 281 6.74 -6.34 6.98
C LYS A 281 7.07 -5.35 8.08
N ALA A 282 7.40 -5.84 9.27
CA ALA A 282 7.82 -5.01 10.39
C ALA A 282 8.65 -5.82 11.38
N GLY A 283 9.57 -5.19 12.10
CA GLY A 283 10.44 -5.86 13.08
C GLY A 283 9.68 -6.48 14.25
N MET A 284 8.54 -5.90 14.61
CA MET A 284 7.64 -6.43 15.65
C MET A 284 6.21 -6.55 15.13
N VAL A 285 5.74 -7.80 15.01
CA VAL A 285 4.37 -8.17 14.64
C VAL A 285 3.78 -9.09 15.71
N ARG A 286 2.51 -8.86 16.08
CA ARG A 286 1.80 -9.64 17.09
C ARG A 286 0.43 -10.10 16.60
N PHE A 287 0.04 -11.28 17.06
CA PHE A 287 -1.30 -11.81 16.92
C PHE A 287 -1.85 -12.16 18.30
N ASP A 288 -3.02 -11.63 18.66
CA ASP A 288 -3.60 -11.82 19.98
C ASP A 288 -5.04 -12.31 19.84
N GLY A 289 -5.32 -13.47 20.42
CA GLY A 289 -6.66 -14.04 20.48
C GLY A 289 -7.13 -14.69 19.17
N LYS A 290 -8.44 -14.96 19.09
CA LYS A 290 -9.05 -15.73 18.01
C LYS A 290 -9.05 -14.98 16.68
N ILE A 291 -8.36 -15.55 15.70
CA ILE A 291 -8.28 -15.10 14.31
C ILE A 291 -9.29 -15.88 13.46
N GLY A 292 -10.03 -15.18 12.60
CA GLY A 292 -10.91 -15.79 11.62
C GLY A 292 -11.21 -14.83 10.49
N HIS A 293 -11.18 -15.33 9.25
CA HIS A 293 -11.47 -14.54 8.05
C HIS A 293 -11.84 -15.44 6.88
N ASP A 294 -13.03 -15.25 6.31
CA ASP A 294 -13.56 -16.16 5.29
C ASP A 294 -12.98 -15.91 3.89
N ASN A 295 -12.56 -14.67 3.60
CA ASN A 295 -12.10 -14.26 2.27
C ASN A 295 -10.57 -14.14 2.12
N LEU A 296 -9.79 -14.38 3.18
CA LEU A 296 -8.35 -14.11 3.15
C LEU A 296 -7.65 -15.20 2.33
N ARG A 297 -7.02 -14.83 1.23
CA ARG A 297 -6.32 -15.73 0.31
C ARG A 297 -4.81 -15.72 0.53
N GLU A 298 -4.24 -14.58 0.91
CA GLU A 298 -2.80 -14.44 1.12
C GLU A 298 -2.50 -13.76 2.45
N LEU A 299 -1.67 -14.41 3.26
CA LEU A 299 -1.08 -13.86 4.47
C LEU A 299 0.44 -13.93 4.37
N SER A 300 1.10 -12.78 4.37
CA SER A 300 2.55 -12.67 4.37
C SER A 300 3.02 -11.87 5.57
N VAL A 301 3.91 -12.45 6.37
CA VAL A 301 4.49 -11.84 7.57
C VAL A 301 6.01 -11.94 7.51
N THR A 302 6.67 -10.80 7.46
CA THR A 302 8.13 -10.67 7.57
C THR A 302 8.45 -9.89 8.85
N THR A 303 9.04 -10.56 9.83
CA THR A 303 9.34 -10.00 11.15
C THR A 303 10.66 -10.54 11.69
N VAL A 304 11.30 -9.85 12.62
CA VAL A 304 12.56 -10.35 13.23
C VAL A 304 12.27 -11.63 14.01
N GLN A 305 11.25 -11.59 14.85
CA GLN A 305 10.81 -12.72 15.65
C GLN A 305 9.28 -12.77 15.69
N LEU A 306 8.74 -13.99 15.77
CA LEU A 306 7.34 -14.25 16.06
C LEU A 306 7.28 -15.13 17.30
N ALA A 307 6.75 -14.59 18.40
CA ALA A 307 6.70 -15.31 19.67
C ALA A 307 5.82 -16.58 19.57
N PRO A 308 6.11 -17.66 20.33
CA PRO A 308 5.33 -18.89 20.30
C PRO A 308 3.84 -18.68 20.57
N GLU A 309 3.49 -17.74 21.45
CA GLU A 309 2.10 -17.36 21.73
C GLU A 309 1.35 -16.84 20.48
N HIS A 310 2.01 -16.04 19.65
CA HIS A 310 1.43 -15.49 18.43
C HIS A 310 1.35 -16.55 17.32
N MET A 311 2.34 -17.44 17.26
CA MET A 311 2.30 -18.64 16.41
C MET A 311 1.11 -19.52 16.76
N ARG A 312 0.85 -19.76 18.06
CA ARG A 312 -0.32 -20.52 18.50
C ARG A 312 -1.63 -19.92 17.98
N TRP A 313 -1.82 -18.61 18.10
CA TRP A 313 -3.03 -17.95 17.59
C TRP A 313 -3.19 -18.08 16.07
N LEU A 314 -2.09 -17.98 15.33
CA LEU A 314 -2.10 -18.20 13.88
C LEU A 314 -2.46 -19.65 13.52
N PHE A 315 -1.93 -20.63 14.24
CA PHE A 315 -2.23 -22.06 14.07
C PHE A 315 -3.57 -22.51 14.68
N GLU A 316 -4.34 -21.58 15.26
CA GLU A 316 -5.73 -21.78 15.64
C GLU A 316 -6.68 -20.95 14.76
N ALA A 317 -6.13 -20.21 13.79
CA ALA A 317 -6.88 -19.29 12.93
C ALA A 317 -7.79 -20.04 11.96
N LYS A 318 -9.03 -19.57 11.83
CA LYS A 318 -9.98 -20.06 10.83
C LYS A 318 -9.87 -19.25 9.54
N LEU A 319 -9.05 -19.73 8.61
CA LEU A 319 -8.79 -19.08 7.32
C LEU A 319 -9.10 -20.06 6.17
N PRO A 320 -10.37 -20.37 5.89
CA PRO A 320 -10.75 -21.44 4.96
C PRO A 320 -10.33 -21.18 3.51
N ALA A 321 -10.25 -19.91 3.09
CA ALA A 321 -9.86 -19.51 1.74
C ALA A 321 -8.35 -19.24 1.58
N LEU A 322 -7.52 -19.52 2.59
CA LEU A 322 -6.09 -19.18 2.54
C LEU A 322 -5.36 -20.07 1.54
N GLU A 323 -4.86 -19.46 0.46
CA GLU A 323 -4.13 -20.11 -0.63
C GLU A 323 -2.60 -19.96 -0.46
N THR A 324 -2.15 -18.85 0.11
CA THR A 324 -0.73 -18.57 0.39
C THR A 324 -0.52 -18.19 1.84
N LEU A 325 0.40 -18.89 2.51
CA LEU A 325 0.98 -18.49 3.79
C LEU A 325 2.47 -18.26 3.64
N SER A 326 2.96 -17.08 4.03
CA SER A 326 4.37 -16.74 4.06
C SER A 326 4.77 -16.22 5.43
N LEU A 327 5.65 -16.94 6.11
CA LEU A 327 6.27 -16.55 7.38
C LEU A 327 7.79 -16.48 7.18
N VAL A 328 8.33 -15.27 7.26
CA VAL A 328 9.77 -15.00 7.14
C VAL A 328 10.24 -14.38 8.44
N THR A 329 11.08 -15.12 9.19
CA THR A 329 11.65 -14.64 10.45
C THR A 329 13.12 -15.01 10.57
N GLU A 330 13.82 -14.54 11.60
CA GLU A 330 15.22 -14.93 11.87
C GLU A 330 15.35 -16.16 12.80
N GLY A 331 14.24 -16.70 13.30
CA GLY A 331 14.29 -17.79 14.29
C GLY A 331 12.94 -18.42 14.58
N LEU A 332 12.22 -18.86 13.54
CA LEU A 332 10.94 -19.53 13.67
C LEU A 332 11.12 -20.89 14.35
N VAL A 333 10.42 -21.10 15.46
CA VAL A 333 10.42 -22.38 16.19
C VAL A 333 9.01 -22.94 16.14
N PHE A 334 8.90 -24.23 15.83
CA PHE A 334 7.65 -24.97 15.88
C PHE A 334 7.64 -25.88 17.10
N GLU A 335 6.55 -25.84 17.85
CA GLU A 335 6.23 -26.85 18.86
C GLU A 335 5.65 -28.10 18.19
N ASP A 336 5.77 -29.26 18.83
CA ASP A 336 5.27 -30.54 18.28
C ASP A 336 3.79 -30.47 17.91
N ALA A 337 2.97 -29.85 18.76
CA ALA A 337 1.54 -29.66 18.48
C ALA A 337 1.28 -28.80 17.23
N GLN A 338 2.15 -27.83 16.93
CA GLN A 338 2.05 -26.99 15.73
C GLN A 338 2.49 -27.76 14.48
N LEU A 339 3.56 -28.56 14.60
CA LEU A 339 4.01 -29.44 13.51
C LEU A 339 2.94 -30.45 13.14
N VAL A 340 2.33 -31.13 14.12
CA VAL A 340 1.23 -32.09 13.89
C VAL A 340 0.07 -31.41 13.16
N LYS A 341 -0.39 -30.26 13.65
CA LYS A 341 -1.49 -29.54 12.98
C LYS A 341 -1.13 -29.12 11.55
N LEU A 342 0.11 -28.71 11.32
CA LEU A 342 0.60 -28.35 9.98
C LEU A 342 0.58 -29.57 9.05
N THR A 343 1.11 -30.71 9.52
CA THR A 343 1.32 -31.89 8.70
C THR A 343 0.03 -32.65 8.44
N GLU A 344 -0.89 -32.73 9.40
CA GLU A 344 -2.21 -33.33 9.19
C GLU A 344 -3.02 -32.62 8.09
N GLY A 345 -2.72 -31.35 7.81
CA GLY A 345 -3.22 -30.64 6.64
C GLY A 345 -4.66 -30.12 6.76
N PHE A 346 -5.31 -30.26 7.91
CA PHE A 346 -6.69 -29.80 8.10
C PHE A 346 -6.83 -28.30 8.44
N LEU A 347 -5.73 -27.61 8.77
CA LEU A 347 -5.75 -26.22 9.22
C LEU A 347 -6.28 -25.23 8.17
N TRP A 348 -5.71 -25.30 6.96
CA TRP A 348 -5.99 -24.39 5.86
C TRP A 348 -6.29 -25.22 4.60
N PRO A 349 -7.57 -25.54 4.35
CA PRO A 349 -7.93 -26.53 3.33
C PRO A 349 -7.60 -26.07 1.90
N ALA A 350 -7.57 -24.77 1.64
CA ALA A 350 -7.25 -24.18 0.33
C ALA A 350 -5.74 -23.90 0.12
N LEU A 351 -4.87 -24.22 1.08
CA LEU A 351 -3.47 -23.81 1.04
C LEU A 351 -2.71 -24.53 -0.10
N ARG A 352 -2.12 -23.74 -0.99
CA ARG A 352 -1.34 -24.18 -2.16
C ARG A 352 0.12 -23.77 -2.08
N HIS A 353 0.42 -22.67 -1.41
CA HIS A 353 1.76 -22.13 -1.33
C HIS A 353 2.18 -21.87 0.12
N LEU A 354 3.29 -22.47 0.52
CA LEU A 354 3.85 -22.34 1.86
C LEU A 354 5.28 -21.80 1.81
N VAL A 355 5.53 -20.67 2.49
CA VAL A 355 6.85 -20.10 2.68
C VAL A 355 7.14 -20.03 4.18
N LEU A 356 8.14 -20.76 4.65
CA LEU A 356 8.58 -20.79 6.04
C LEU A 356 10.10 -20.58 6.09
N ARG A 357 10.55 -19.34 6.30
CA ARG A 357 11.98 -19.01 6.32
C ARG A 357 12.48 -18.67 7.72
N GLY A 358 13.75 -18.99 7.94
CA GLY A 358 14.45 -18.86 9.22
C GLY A 358 13.95 -19.85 10.27
N VAL A 359 13.50 -21.02 9.84
CA VAL A 359 13.12 -22.12 10.73
C VAL A 359 14.35 -22.66 11.46
N ARG A 360 14.26 -22.80 12.78
CA ARG A 360 15.24 -23.55 13.57
C ARG A 360 14.89 -25.04 13.51
N GLY A 361 15.89 -25.88 13.27
CA GLY A 361 15.67 -27.33 13.16
C GLY A 361 14.97 -27.73 11.86
N THR A 362 15.28 -27.07 10.73
CA THR A 362 14.65 -27.34 9.42
C THR A 362 14.64 -28.81 9.02
N GLN A 363 15.62 -29.61 9.43
CA GLN A 363 15.64 -31.05 9.15
C GLN A 363 14.42 -31.76 9.75
N ALA A 364 14.08 -31.50 11.02
CA ALA A 364 12.92 -32.11 11.67
C ALA A 364 11.60 -31.70 10.98
N LEU A 365 11.51 -30.43 10.55
CA LEU A 365 10.38 -29.97 9.75
C LEU A 365 10.29 -30.70 8.40
N VAL A 366 11.40 -30.85 7.69
CA VAL A 366 11.44 -31.57 6.41
C VAL A 366 11.01 -33.03 6.60
N GLU A 367 11.51 -33.70 7.65
CA GLU A 367 11.13 -35.07 7.98
C GLU A 367 9.64 -35.19 8.29
N ALA A 368 9.07 -34.28 9.08
CA ALA A 368 7.63 -34.25 9.37
C ALA A 368 6.77 -33.99 8.12
N LEU A 369 7.31 -33.26 7.13
CA LEU A 369 6.64 -32.95 5.87
C LEU A 369 6.73 -34.08 4.82
N LEU A 370 7.59 -35.08 4.99
CA LEU A 370 7.78 -36.15 4.00
C LEU A 370 6.51 -36.95 3.73
N ASP A 371 5.80 -37.36 4.77
CA ASP A 371 4.57 -38.17 4.67
C ASP A 371 3.30 -37.37 5.02
N SER A 372 3.40 -36.04 4.97
CA SER A 372 2.34 -35.12 5.31
C SER A 372 1.25 -35.04 4.21
N PRO A 373 -0.04 -35.17 4.55
CA PRO A 373 -1.15 -34.82 3.65
C PRO A 373 -1.14 -33.38 3.14
N LEU A 374 -0.42 -32.47 3.81
CA LEU A 374 -0.24 -31.10 3.34
C LEU A 374 0.63 -31.06 2.08
N THR A 375 1.80 -31.72 2.08
CA THR A 375 2.76 -31.66 0.96
C THR A 375 2.24 -32.33 -0.29
N ALA A 376 1.33 -33.31 -0.15
CA ALA A 376 0.61 -33.90 -1.27
C ALA A 376 -0.25 -32.87 -2.04
N ARG A 377 -0.76 -31.83 -1.36
CA ARG A 377 -1.67 -30.82 -1.94
C ARG A 377 -0.99 -29.49 -2.29
N LEU A 378 0.16 -29.20 -1.69
CA LEU A 378 0.90 -27.97 -1.97
C LEU A 378 1.42 -27.96 -3.42
N GLU A 379 1.23 -26.83 -4.08
CA GLU A 379 1.82 -26.55 -5.39
C GLU A 379 3.26 -26.03 -5.23
N SER A 380 3.56 -25.32 -4.15
CA SER A 380 4.93 -24.85 -3.90
C SER A 380 5.29 -24.75 -2.42
N ILE A 381 6.57 -25.03 -2.13
CA ILE A 381 7.16 -24.85 -0.80
C ILE A 381 8.48 -24.07 -0.88
N ASP A 382 8.72 -23.22 0.12
CA ASP A 382 9.98 -22.52 0.33
C ASP A 382 10.35 -22.59 1.81
N LEU A 383 11.45 -23.26 2.13
CA LEU A 383 11.94 -23.40 3.51
C LEU A 383 13.19 -22.55 3.79
N GLY A 384 13.57 -21.66 2.87
CA GLY A 384 14.79 -20.84 2.99
C GLY A 384 16.09 -21.64 3.03
N VAL A 385 16.08 -22.88 2.53
CA VAL A 385 17.25 -23.76 2.44
C VAL A 385 17.54 -24.12 0.99
N ALA A 386 18.78 -24.54 0.71
CA ALA A 386 19.17 -24.96 -0.62
C ALA A 386 18.27 -26.12 -1.12
N PRO A 387 17.87 -26.13 -2.41
CA PRO A 387 17.04 -27.21 -2.98
C PRO A 387 17.60 -28.62 -2.74
N ALA A 388 18.93 -28.75 -2.60
CA ALA A 388 19.58 -30.00 -2.28
C ALA A 388 19.13 -30.62 -0.93
N ALA A 389 18.80 -29.79 0.06
CA ALA A 389 18.29 -30.24 1.35
C ALA A 389 16.85 -30.79 1.25
N LEU A 390 16.13 -30.45 0.18
CA LEU A 390 14.74 -30.85 -0.06
C LEU A 390 14.62 -32.00 -1.06
N LYS A 391 15.73 -32.60 -1.49
CA LYS A 391 15.75 -33.71 -2.46
C LYS A 391 14.82 -34.86 -2.09
N LYS A 392 14.82 -35.29 -0.82
CA LYS A 392 13.93 -36.36 -0.35
C LYS A 392 12.46 -35.98 -0.47
N LEU A 393 12.13 -34.73 -0.15
CA LEU A 393 10.78 -34.20 -0.22
C LEU A 393 10.27 -34.14 -1.67
N VAL A 394 11.10 -33.63 -2.60
CA VAL A 394 10.77 -33.58 -4.03
C VAL A 394 10.66 -34.98 -4.64
N ALA A 395 11.54 -35.90 -4.24
CA ALA A 395 11.46 -37.29 -4.70
C ALA A 395 10.16 -37.98 -4.25
N ARG A 396 9.67 -37.64 -3.05
CA ARG A 396 8.42 -38.16 -2.49
C ARG A 396 7.18 -37.49 -3.08
N HIS A 397 7.27 -36.19 -3.40
CA HIS A 397 6.19 -35.37 -3.97
C HIS A 397 6.66 -34.64 -5.25
N PRO A 398 6.72 -35.33 -6.41
CA PRO A 398 7.24 -34.75 -7.65
C PRO A 398 6.47 -33.53 -8.17
N GLN A 399 5.21 -33.36 -7.77
CA GLN A 399 4.36 -32.22 -8.12
C GLN A 399 4.71 -30.94 -7.35
N LEU A 400 5.48 -31.06 -6.26
CA LEU A 400 5.78 -29.94 -5.37
C LEU A 400 6.90 -29.07 -5.92
N ALA A 401 6.60 -27.82 -6.29
CA ALA A 401 7.62 -26.87 -6.71
C ALA A 401 8.42 -26.35 -5.51
N VAL A 402 9.68 -26.75 -5.38
CA VAL A 402 10.61 -26.17 -4.40
C VAL A 402 11.11 -24.82 -4.90
N ARG A 403 10.88 -23.79 -4.09
CA ARG A 403 11.35 -22.43 -4.34
C ARG A 403 12.56 -22.15 -3.46
N ASP A 404 13.63 -21.72 -4.12
CA ASP A 404 14.75 -21.05 -3.50
C ASP A 404 14.34 -19.58 -3.38
N GLY A 405 14.13 -19.11 -2.14
CA GLY A 405 14.91 -18.00 -1.57
C GLY A 405 14.85 -16.64 -2.27
N SER A 406 14.97 -16.58 -3.58
CA SER A 406 14.45 -15.48 -4.38
C SER A 406 12.99 -15.26 -3.99
N GLU A 407 12.71 -14.11 -3.37
CA GLU A 407 11.37 -13.62 -3.07
C GLU A 407 10.45 -13.95 -4.26
N ARG A 408 9.16 -14.19 -4.01
CA ARG A 408 8.18 -14.28 -5.11
C ARG A 408 8.20 -12.95 -5.84
N LYS A 409 9.11 -12.83 -6.79
CA LYS A 409 9.23 -11.70 -7.68
C LYS A 409 7.99 -11.81 -8.53
N ARG A 410 7.04 -10.87 -8.33
CA ARG A 410 5.86 -10.68 -9.16
C ARG A 410 6.21 -10.83 -10.64
N PHE A 411 7.38 -10.33 -11.02
CA PHE A 411 7.96 -10.53 -12.34
C PHE A 411 9.20 -11.41 -12.28
N GLN A 412 9.13 -12.58 -12.92
CA GLN A 412 10.23 -13.56 -12.97
C GLN A 412 11.34 -13.18 -13.98
N ILE A 413 11.81 -11.93 -13.89
CA ILE A 413 12.94 -11.41 -14.66
C ILE A 413 14.01 -10.84 -13.73
N THR A 414 15.27 -11.05 -14.08
CA THR A 414 16.45 -10.60 -13.32
C THR A 414 17.23 -9.55 -14.10
N GLU A 415 17.91 -8.65 -13.40
CA GLU A 415 18.76 -7.64 -14.03
C GLU A 415 19.81 -8.26 -14.96
N SER A 416 20.42 -9.38 -14.57
CA SER A 416 21.38 -10.13 -15.39
C SER A 416 20.77 -10.70 -16.67
N GLN A 417 19.48 -11.03 -16.69
CA GLN A 417 18.77 -11.39 -17.93
C GLN A 417 18.51 -10.16 -18.79
N VAL A 418 18.21 -9.00 -18.20
CA VAL A 418 18.06 -7.74 -18.96
C VAL A 418 19.37 -7.32 -19.60
N VAL A 419 20.49 -7.41 -18.88
CA VAL A 419 21.83 -7.13 -19.43
C VAL A 419 22.15 -8.06 -20.60
N ARG A 420 21.84 -9.36 -20.49
CA ARG A 420 22.01 -10.34 -21.59
C ARG A 420 21.13 -10.05 -22.81
N LYS A 421 19.98 -9.40 -22.62
CA LYS A 421 19.08 -8.97 -23.70
C LYS A 421 19.52 -7.66 -24.36
N SER A 422 20.41 -6.89 -23.75
CA SER A 422 20.84 -5.60 -24.32
C SER A 422 21.68 -5.76 -25.58
N PRO A 423 21.46 -4.92 -26.61
CA PRO A 423 22.29 -4.96 -27.81
C PRO A 423 23.73 -4.46 -27.56
N ASP A 424 23.93 -3.56 -26.60
CA ASP A 424 25.25 -3.02 -26.23
C ASP A 424 25.28 -2.43 -24.81
N LYS A 425 26.47 -2.05 -24.34
CA LYS A 425 26.69 -1.48 -22.99
C LYS A 425 26.12 -0.07 -22.85
N GLU A 426 26.14 0.73 -23.92
CA GLU A 426 25.65 2.12 -23.93
C GLU A 426 24.13 2.18 -23.76
N SER A 427 23.41 1.30 -24.45
CA SER A 427 21.96 1.13 -24.35
C SER A 427 21.55 0.71 -22.94
N MET A 428 22.30 -0.20 -22.29
CA MET A 428 22.08 -0.53 -20.87
C MET A 428 22.35 0.67 -19.96
N ALA A 429 23.45 1.40 -20.16
CA ALA A 429 23.78 2.55 -19.33
C ALA A 429 22.71 3.65 -19.45
N ALA A 430 22.19 3.87 -20.66
CA ALA A 430 21.07 4.78 -20.90
C ALA A 430 19.77 4.26 -20.25
N ALA A 431 19.46 2.97 -20.40
CA ALA A 431 18.29 2.34 -19.79
C ALA A 431 18.27 2.49 -18.27
N ARG A 432 19.40 2.26 -17.59
CA ARG A 432 19.53 2.43 -16.12
C ARG A 432 19.18 3.83 -15.63
N LYS A 433 19.47 4.88 -16.42
CA LYS A 433 19.16 6.27 -16.04
C LYS A 433 17.65 6.56 -16.03
N ILE A 434 16.89 5.83 -16.85
CA ILE A 434 15.45 6.02 -17.07
C ILE A 434 14.58 4.89 -16.51
N ALA A 435 15.18 3.83 -15.95
CA ALA A 435 14.53 2.74 -15.24
C ALA A 435 14.05 3.16 -13.85
N ARG A 436 13.27 4.25 -13.78
CA ARG A 436 12.71 4.82 -12.57
C ARG A 436 11.29 5.26 -12.85
N ALA A 437 10.34 4.85 -12.01
CA ALA A 437 8.91 5.06 -12.26
C ALA A 437 8.51 6.53 -12.45
N ASP A 438 9.22 7.46 -11.80
CA ASP A 438 9.02 8.91 -11.92
C ASP A 438 9.33 9.48 -13.32
N LYS A 439 9.98 8.69 -14.18
CA LYS A 439 10.25 9.04 -15.59
C LYS A 439 9.20 8.57 -16.57
N TRP A 440 8.21 7.82 -16.10
CA TRP A 440 7.14 7.27 -16.91
C TRP A 440 5.84 8.01 -16.60
N LEU A 441 5.10 8.37 -17.64
CA LEU A 441 3.80 9.00 -17.50
C LEU A 441 2.76 8.01 -16.99
N ALA A 442 2.88 6.76 -17.42
CA ALA A 442 2.06 5.65 -16.98
C ALA A 442 2.88 4.35 -17.01
N LEU A 443 2.54 3.43 -16.11
CA LEU A 443 3.05 2.08 -16.07
C LEU A 443 1.86 1.15 -15.81
N GLY A 444 1.90 -0.04 -16.38
CA GLY A 444 0.88 -1.05 -16.12
C GLY A 444 1.35 -2.46 -16.40
N TYR A 445 0.62 -3.41 -15.82
CA TYR A 445 0.81 -4.83 -16.02
C TYR A 445 -0.48 -5.44 -16.57
N ASP A 446 -0.37 -6.04 -17.75
CA ASP A 446 -1.43 -6.84 -18.36
C ASP A 446 -1.21 -8.30 -17.94
N GLN A 447 -2.01 -8.71 -16.95
CA GLN A 447 -1.97 -10.06 -16.39
C GLN A 447 -2.34 -11.13 -17.42
N GLY A 448 -3.32 -10.85 -18.29
CA GLY A 448 -3.81 -11.79 -19.29
C GLY A 448 -2.75 -12.14 -20.34
N ARG A 449 -1.81 -11.22 -20.60
CA ARG A 449 -0.71 -11.42 -21.54
C ARG A 449 0.67 -11.55 -20.88
N ASP A 450 0.78 -11.57 -19.55
CA ASP A 450 2.05 -11.56 -18.80
C ASP A 450 3.07 -10.51 -19.29
N ARG A 451 2.59 -9.27 -19.45
CA ARG A 451 3.31 -8.18 -20.12
C ARG A 451 3.29 -6.91 -19.29
N VAL A 452 4.46 -6.27 -19.16
CA VAL A 452 4.55 -4.89 -18.62
C VAL A 452 4.51 -3.89 -19.77
N TRP A 453 3.92 -2.73 -19.52
CA TRP A 453 3.87 -1.63 -20.46
C TRP A 453 4.11 -0.30 -19.75
N GLY A 454 4.51 0.71 -20.51
CA GLY A 454 4.74 2.05 -20.01
C GLY A 454 4.71 3.12 -21.08
N GLU A 455 4.40 4.33 -20.66
CA GLU A 455 4.44 5.55 -21.46
C GLU A 455 5.61 6.40 -20.99
N TYR A 456 6.51 6.78 -21.90
CA TYR A 456 7.72 7.51 -21.59
C TYR A 456 7.75 8.85 -22.32
N GLU A 457 7.88 9.95 -21.58
CA GLU A 457 8.04 11.30 -22.14
C GLU A 457 9.53 11.66 -22.23
N GLY A 458 10.05 11.64 -23.45
CA GLY A 458 11.45 11.95 -23.76
C GLY A 458 11.60 13.23 -24.58
N ARG A 459 12.26 13.10 -25.74
CA ARG A 459 12.18 14.12 -26.79
C ARG A 459 10.78 14.15 -27.39
N ASP A 460 10.24 12.95 -27.62
CA ASP A 460 8.85 12.71 -28.02
C ASP A 460 8.23 11.71 -27.03
N HIS A 461 6.94 11.47 -27.20
CA HIS A 461 6.19 10.51 -26.40
C HIS A 461 6.37 9.09 -26.96
N TYR A 462 6.79 8.14 -26.13
CA TYR A 462 7.03 6.76 -26.54
C TYR A 462 6.18 5.76 -25.77
N TYR A 463 5.58 4.85 -26.52
CA TYR A 463 4.88 3.68 -26.00
C TYR A 463 5.82 2.48 -25.97
N VAL A 464 5.90 1.83 -24.81
CA VAL A 464 6.83 0.74 -24.58
C VAL A 464 6.10 -0.44 -23.96
N PHE A 465 6.36 -1.64 -24.44
CA PHE A 465 5.97 -2.86 -23.76
C PHE A 465 7.08 -3.88 -23.76
N ALA A 466 7.02 -4.78 -22.78
CA ALA A 466 7.96 -5.88 -22.68
C ALA A 466 7.27 -7.12 -22.13
N GLN A 467 7.35 -8.21 -22.90
CA GLN A 467 6.92 -9.53 -22.49
C GLN A 467 7.89 -10.09 -21.44
N LEU A 468 7.36 -10.57 -20.30
CA LEU A 468 8.20 -11.04 -19.19
C LEU A 468 8.70 -12.48 -19.35
N ARG A 469 7.98 -13.30 -20.14
CA ARG A 469 8.33 -14.69 -20.49
C ARG A 469 8.34 -14.88 -22.01
N GLY A 470 9.37 -15.53 -22.56
CA GLY A 470 9.44 -15.88 -23.99
C GLY A 470 10.65 -15.29 -24.76
N ALA A 471 10.77 -15.69 -26.02
CA ALA A 471 11.98 -15.54 -26.82
C ALA A 471 12.26 -14.12 -27.34
N ARG A 472 11.24 -13.30 -27.64
CA ARG A 472 11.36 -11.86 -27.99
C ARG A 472 9.97 -11.30 -28.26
N ASP A 473 9.51 -10.34 -27.46
CA ASP A 473 8.38 -9.46 -27.77
C ASP A 473 8.50 -8.19 -26.89
N VAL A 474 9.53 -7.40 -27.17
CA VAL A 474 9.61 -6.02 -26.68
C VAL A 474 9.23 -5.10 -27.82
N GLY A 475 8.38 -4.11 -27.54
CA GLY A 475 7.97 -3.12 -28.53
C GLY A 475 8.18 -1.71 -28.00
N CYS A 476 8.72 -0.85 -28.85
CA CYS A 476 8.83 0.58 -28.59
C CYS A 476 8.76 1.34 -29.91
N ASP A 477 7.99 2.43 -29.94
CA ASP A 477 7.77 3.29 -31.11
C ASP A 477 8.80 4.42 -31.25
N CYS A 478 9.86 4.44 -30.44
CA CYS A 478 10.87 5.50 -30.43
C CYS A 478 11.77 5.60 -31.68
N GLY A 479 11.54 4.78 -32.72
CA GLY A 479 12.33 4.79 -33.97
C GLY A 479 13.79 4.36 -33.83
N SER A 480 14.21 3.82 -32.68
CA SER A 480 15.59 3.39 -32.46
C SER A 480 15.92 2.12 -33.26
N PRO A 481 17.09 2.03 -33.93
CA PRO A 481 17.54 0.81 -34.61
C PRO A 481 17.99 -0.29 -33.62
N LYS A 482 18.03 0.01 -32.32
CA LYS A 482 18.46 -0.91 -31.26
C LYS A 482 17.28 -1.71 -30.74
N ASP A 483 17.39 -3.03 -30.79
CA ASP A 483 16.34 -3.95 -30.33
C ASP A 483 16.89 -4.98 -29.34
N PRO A 484 16.51 -4.94 -28.06
CA PRO A 484 15.66 -3.95 -27.38
C PRO A 484 16.27 -2.55 -27.29
N CYS A 485 15.46 -1.50 -27.41
CA CYS A 485 15.90 -0.12 -27.22
C CYS A 485 16.07 0.20 -25.71
N LYS A 486 16.68 1.35 -25.39
CA LYS A 486 16.87 1.79 -23.99
C LYS A 486 15.57 1.86 -23.18
N HIS A 487 14.44 2.20 -23.80
CA HIS A 487 13.15 2.29 -23.10
C HIS A 487 12.60 0.90 -22.75
N ALA A 488 12.66 -0.05 -23.69
CA ALA A 488 12.28 -1.44 -23.44
C ALA A 488 13.15 -2.10 -22.36
N LEU A 489 14.47 -1.86 -22.40
CA LEU A 489 15.39 -2.32 -21.36
C LEU A 489 15.07 -1.69 -20.00
N ALA A 490 14.72 -0.41 -19.96
CA ALA A 490 14.37 0.28 -18.73
C ALA A 490 13.08 -0.25 -18.10
N LEU A 491 12.08 -0.59 -18.92
CA LEU A 491 10.84 -1.21 -18.47
C LEU A 491 11.09 -2.62 -17.90
N LEU A 492 11.94 -3.42 -18.55
CA LEU A 492 12.37 -4.73 -18.03
C LEU A 492 13.18 -4.61 -16.73
N LEU A 493 13.99 -3.55 -16.57
CA LEU A 493 14.71 -3.27 -15.32
C LEU A 493 13.74 -2.93 -14.18
N LEU A 494 12.71 -2.13 -14.44
CA LEU A 494 11.66 -1.84 -13.45
C LEU A 494 10.94 -3.12 -13.00
N ALA A 495 10.62 -4.01 -13.94
CA ALA A 495 10.05 -5.33 -13.62
C ALA A 495 11.04 -6.19 -12.81
N ALA A 496 12.33 -6.22 -13.18
CA ALA A 496 13.34 -7.00 -12.46
C ALA A 496 13.53 -6.56 -11.00
N ASN A 497 13.33 -5.25 -10.76
CA ASN A 497 13.40 -4.60 -9.46
C ASN A 497 12.08 -4.67 -8.67
N GLN A 498 11.08 -5.41 -9.15
CA GLN A 498 9.78 -5.58 -8.49
C GLN A 498 9.05 -4.26 -8.25
N HIS A 499 9.20 -3.31 -9.17
CA HIS A 499 8.38 -2.12 -9.15
C HIS A 499 6.91 -2.50 -9.20
N ASP A 500 6.05 -1.76 -8.49
CA ASP A 500 4.61 -2.01 -8.53
C ASP A 500 4.03 -1.47 -9.84
N PHE A 501 3.60 -2.38 -10.72
CA PHE A 501 2.85 -2.02 -11.92
C PHE A 501 1.36 -2.22 -11.61
N PRO A 502 0.53 -1.16 -11.65
CA PRO A 502 -0.91 -1.30 -11.54
C PRO A 502 -1.44 -2.30 -12.57
N GLU A 503 -2.40 -3.14 -12.16
CA GLU A 503 -3.05 -4.06 -13.09
C GLU A 503 -3.90 -3.23 -14.07
N ALA A 504 -3.55 -3.28 -15.35
CA ALA A 504 -4.19 -2.49 -16.38
C ALA A 504 -3.96 -3.13 -17.75
N ASN A 505 -5.04 -3.26 -18.53
CA ASN A 505 -4.97 -3.70 -19.92
C ASN A 505 -4.01 -2.81 -20.72
N VAL A 506 -3.27 -3.40 -21.65
CA VAL A 506 -2.43 -2.64 -22.59
C VAL A 506 -3.32 -1.65 -23.38
N PRO A 507 -3.05 -0.33 -23.34
CA PRO A 507 -3.80 0.65 -24.12
C PRO A 507 -3.90 0.27 -25.60
N GLU A 508 -5.06 0.46 -26.25
CA GLU A 508 -5.25 0.06 -27.67
C GLU A 508 -4.21 0.66 -28.64
N ALA A 509 -3.69 1.85 -28.33
CA ALA A 509 -2.62 2.48 -29.11
C ALA A 509 -1.33 1.62 -29.16
N LEU A 510 -1.03 0.90 -28.08
CA LEU A 510 0.09 -0.04 -28.01
C LEU A 510 -0.19 -1.34 -28.80
N VAL A 511 -1.46 -1.75 -28.89
CA VAL A 511 -1.89 -2.92 -29.68
C VAL A 511 -1.77 -2.65 -31.18
N ARG A 512 -2.14 -1.44 -31.63
CA ARG A 512 -2.04 -1.05 -33.06
C ARG A 512 -0.58 -0.95 -33.53
N ASN A 513 0.33 -0.42 -32.71
CA ASN A 513 1.74 -0.28 -33.05
C ASN A 513 2.54 -1.60 -33.01
N ALA A 514 2.08 -2.62 -32.28
CA ALA A 514 2.68 -3.96 -32.29
C ALA A 514 2.32 -4.78 -33.54
N SER A 515 1.23 -4.40 -34.23
CA SER A 515 0.71 -5.08 -35.42
C SER A 515 1.27 -4.52 -36.72
N GLN A 516 1.93 -3.36 -36.67
CA GLN A 516 2.64 -2.79 -37.81
C GLN A 516 4.05 -3.37 -37.83
N GLU A 517 4.32 -4.21 -38.83
CA GLU A 517 5.66 -4.72 -39.13
C GLU A 517 6.66 -3.56 -39.06
N ARG A 518 7.73 -3.74 -38.27
CA ARG A 518 8.87 -2.82 -38.32
C ARG A 518 9.28 -2.69 -39.78
N PRO A 519 9.52 -1.47 -40.31
CA PRO A 519 10.11 -1.34 -41.62
C PRO A 519 11.42 -2.11 -41.58
N THR A 520 11.50 -3.18 -42.35
CA THR A 520 12.75 -3.86 -42.63
C THR A 520 13.60 -2.83 -43.34
N TYR A 521 14.55 -2.21 -42.65
CA TYR A 521 15.62 -1.52 -43.33
C TYR A 521 16.34 -2.59 -44.15
N ALA A 522 16.08 -2.57 -45.45
CA ALA A 522 16.88 -3.26 -46.42
C ALA A 522 18.34 -2.89 -46.10
N ARG A 523 19.17 -3.91 -45.91
CA ARG A 523 20.61 -3.71 -45.96
C ARG A 523 20.90 -3.31 -47.40
N ASP A 524 20.91 -2.01 -47.66
CA ASP A 524 21.55 -1.49 -48.85
C ASP A 524 23.04 -1.77 -48.70
N GLU A 525 23.42 -2.77 -49.46
CA GLU A 525 24.74 -3.07 -49.94
C GLU A 525 25.43 -1.80 -50.51
N TYR A 526 26.68 -1.61 -50.10
CA TYR A 526 27.78 -0.85 -50.72
C TYR A 526 28.03 0.65 -50.47
N ASP A 527 29.35 0.87 -50.31
CA ASP A 527 30.20 2.06 -50.50
C ASP A 527 29.84 3.33 -49.72
N TRP A 528 30.64 3.85 -48.78
CA TRP A 528 32.11 3.95 -48.68
C TRP A 528 32.53 4.27 -47.23
#